data_AF-A0A1S9RUK0-F1
#
_entry.id   AF-A0A1S9RUK0-F1
#
_cell.length_a   1.000
_cell.length_b   1.000
_cell.length_c   1.000
_cell.angle_alpha   90.00
_cell.angle_beta   90.00
_cell.angle_gamma   90.00
#
_symmetry.space_group_name_H-M   'P 1'
#
loop_
_entity.id
_entity.type
_entity.pdbx_description
1 polymer ?
#
loop_
_entity_poly.entity_id
_entity_poly.type
_entity_poly.pdbx_seq_one_letter_code
_entity_poly.pdbx_strand_id
1 'polypeptide(L)'
;MPGKTWNQEGPRGKRFADEKDRERIWNGLADILIELERHPFSAAGSLLPGHSPSEPIVSAIASERFLVLSPSGPFNTSMDYYTSFVEQNMALISDGQLFALFPVNAYLVFAYLKSQLQTLAAKPKHNSLEVTEQFYLKHVDDKGDHLMVDDELNIIGIIDWQMARAVPADEAFGPSLATAEMAGIYNGMSSLTVHDLALARFLKAKGAAGLADLMSTNERLRRFFFGLDVDLPWEETLLLVRGIWAAFGVDKDTESRTWKIDMLEKHSQDERLKHILDRFGAGP
;
A
#
# COMPACT_ATOMS: atom_id res chain seq x y z
N MET A 1 -0.06 30.61 -10.00
CA MET A 1 -0.60 30.13 -11.29
C MET A 1 -1.63 29.05 -10.98
N PRO A 2 -2.76 28.95 -11.69
CA PRO A 2 -3.68 27.85 -11.44
C PRO A 2 -3.02 26.55 -11.91
N GLY A 3 -2.58 25.71 -10.97
CA GLY A 3 -2.11 24.37 -11.31
C GLY A 3 -3.28 23.44 -11.62
N LYS A 4 -2.99 22.33 -12.30
CA LYS A 4 -3.95 21.25 -12.56
C LYS A 4 -3.49 19.97 -11.88
N THR A 5 -4.41 19.05 -11.62
CA THR A 5 -4.05 17.70 -11.17
C THR A 5 -3.25 17.00 -12.26
N TRP A 6 -2.22 16.27 -11.85
CA TRP A 6 -1.39 15.52 -12.79
C TRP A 6 -2.08 14.21 -13.16
N ASN A 7 -2.53 14.14 -14.41
CA ASN A 7 -3.27 13.00 -14.96
C ASN A 7 -2.45 12.22 -16.00
N GLN A 8 -1.12 12.15 -15.80
CA GLN A 8 -0.16 11.55 -16.75
C GLN A 8 -0.07 12.27 -18.11
N GLU A 9 -0.65 13.47 -18.24
CA GLU A 9 -0.44 14.34 -19.40
C GLU A 9 0.93 15.04 -19.33
N GLY A 10 1.44 15.39 -20.50
CA GLY A 10 2.64 16.20 -20.62
C GLY A 10 2.34 17.70 -20.60
N PRO A 11 3.38 18.54 -20.63
CA PRO A 11 3.24 19.99 -20.55
C PRO A 11 2.56 20.56 -21.81
N ARG A 12 1.90 21.72 -21.66
CA ARG A 12 1.37 22.53 -22.78
C ARG A 12 0.43 21.79 -23.73
N GLY A 13 -0.50 21.01 -23.17
CA GLY A 13 -1.54 20.30 -23.93
C GLY A 13 -1.08 19.00 -24.60
N LYS A 14 0.10 18.49 -24.22
CA LYS A 14 0.57 17.18 -24.68
C LYS A 14 -0.27 16.07 -24.04
N ARG A 15 -0.92 15.26 -24.88
CA ARG A 15 -1.87 14.21 -24.45
C ARG A 15 -1.28 13.17 -23.51
N PHE A 16 0.00 12.86 -23.62
CA PHE A 16 0.67 11.88 -22.75
C PHE A 16 2.07 12.38 -22.37
N ALA A 17 2.42 12.25 -21.09
CA ALA A 17 3.78 12.49 -20.61
C ALA A 17 4.74 11.49 -21.26
N ASP A 18 5.89 11.99 -21.74
CA ASP A 18 7.01 11.10 -22.08
C ASP A 18 7.87 10.80 -20.84
N GLU A 19 9.00 10.13 -21.06
CA GLU A 19 9.93 9.80 -19.98
C GLU A 19 10.50 11.04 -19.29
N LYS A 20 10.84 12.09 -20.04
CA LYS A 20 11.40 13.33 -19.46
C LYS A 20 10.36 14.08 -18.66
N ASP A 21 9.12 14.09 -19.14
CA ASP A 21 7.99 14.68 -18.43
C ASP A 21 7.78 13.98 -17.08
N ARG A 22 7.76 12.64 -17.06
CA ARG A 22 7.66 11.85 -15.82
C ARG A 22 8.87 12.04 -14.90
N GLU A 23 10.08 12.12 -15.44
CA GLU A 23 11.29 12.35 -14.64
C GLU A 23 11.27 13.69 -13.90
N ARG A 24 10.61 14.73 -14.44
CA ARG A 24 10.41 15.98 -13.70
C ARG A 24 9.53 15.80 -12.47
N ILE A 25 8.44 15.05 -12.63
CA ILE A 25 7.54 14.70 -11.51
C ILE A 25 8.30 13.89 -10.46
N TRP A 26 9.07 12.86 -10.87
CA TRP A 26 9.85 12.05 -9.94
C TRP A 26 10.92 12.87 -9.22
N ASN A 27 11.57 13.80 -9.90
CA ASN A 27 12.53 14.69 -9.26
C ASN A 27 11.87 15.58 -8.19
N GLY A 28 10.69 16.15 -8.47
CA GLY A 28 9.94 16.94 -7.49
C GLY A 28 9.37 16.09 -6.35
N LEU A 29 8.88 14.89 -6.65
CA LEU A 29 8.37 13.96 -5.64
C LEU A 29 9.50 13.49 -4.70
N ALA A 30 10.72 13.33 -5.20
CA ALA A 30 11.88 13.03 -4.37
C ALA A 30 12.13 14.12 -3.32
N ASP A 31 12.00 15.41 -3.69
CA ASP A 31 12.14 16.52 -2.72
C ASP A 31 11.07 16.45 -1.62
N ILE A 32 9.83 16.09 -1.98
CA ILE A 32 8.71 15.93 -1.04
C ILE A 32 8.98 14.76 -0.08
N LEU A 33 9.37 13.58 -0.59
CA LEU A 33 9.65 12.41 0.24
C LEU A 33 10.81 12.67 1.21
N ILE A 34 11.85 13.39 0.77
CA ILE A 34 12.96 13.82 1.64
C ILE A 34 12.49 14.78 2.73
N GLU A 35 11.57 15.69 2.42
CA GLU A 35 11.00 16.56 3.44
C GLU A 35 10.15 15.76 4.43
N LEU A 36 9.31 14.83 3.97
CA LEU A 36 8.49 13.99 4.85
C LEU A 36 9.31 13.11 5.80
N GLU A 37 10.47 12.61 5.38
CA GLU A 37 11.41 11.87 6.25
C GLU A 37 11.87 12.69 7.47
N ARG A 38 11.89 14.03 7.37
CA ARG A 38 12.33 14.90 8.48
C ARG A 38 11.30 15.04 9.59
N HIS A 39 10.07 14.57 9.37
CA HIS A 39 8.94 14.75 10.28
C HIS A 39 8.36 13.40 10.76
N PRO A 40 9.12 12.62 11.56
CA PRO A 40 8.65 11.33 12.05
C PRO A 40 7.58 11.47 13.15
N PHE A 41 6.73 10.44 13.24
CA PHE A 41 5.74 10.21 14.28
C PHE A 41 6.15 9.03 15.16
N SER A 42 5.63 8.99 16.39
CA SER A 42 5.89 7.92 17.35
C SER A 42 4.96 6.70 17.20
N ALA A 43 3.91 6.80 16.38
CA ALA A 43 2.95 5.74 16.16
C ALA A 43 2.35 5.81 14.74
N ALA A 44 1.84 4.68 14.24
CA ALA A 44 1.00 4.63 13.05
C ALA A 44 -0.46 4.91 13.39
N GLY A 45 -1.16 5.65 12.53
CA GLY A 45 -2.56 6.01 12.74
C GLY A 45 -2.98 7.28 11.99
N SER A 46 -4.27 7.61 12.08
CA SER A 46 -4.83 8.82 11.49
C SER A 46 -4.46 10.07 12.30
N LEU A 47 -4.36 11.22 11.64
CA LEU A 47 -4.03 12.48 12.30
C LEU A 47 -5.29 13.21 12.76
N LEU A 48 -5.26 13.71 13.99
CA LEU A 48 -6.24 14.64 14.56
C LEU A 48 -5.58 15.99 14.85
N PRO A 49 -6.34 17.11 14.83
CA PRO A 49 -5.83 18.38 15.32
C PRO A 49 -5.35 18.24 16.76
N GLY A 50 -4.11 18.63 17.03
CA GLY A 50 -3.60 18.72 18.39
C GLY A 50 -3.73 20.12 18.97
N HIS A 51 -2.89 20.42 19.96
CA HIS A 51 -2.89 21.72 20.62
C HIS A 51 -2.46 22.87 19.71
N SER A 52 -1.66 22.57 18.69
CA SER A 52 -1.21 23.51 17.67
C SER A 52 -1.17 22.84 16.29
N PRO A 53 -1.20 23.61 15.17
CA PRO A 53 -1.07 23.04 13.83
C PRO A 53 0.22 22.25 13.58
N SER A 54 1.29 22.55 14.34
CA SER A 54 2.58 21.86 14.26
C SER A 54 2.68 20.60 15.12
N GLU A 55 1.67 20.32 15.94
CA GLU A 55 1.68 19.20 16.89
C GLU A 55 0.41 18.35 16.74
N PRO A 56 0.21 17.68 15.59
CA PRO A 56 -0.94 16.80 15.40
C PRO A 56 -0.89 15.58 16.34
N ILE A 57 -2.06 15.07 16.70
CA ILE A 57 -2.19 13.85 17.50
C ILE A 57 -2.39 12.66 16.57
N VAL A 58 -1.63 11.58 16.76
CA VAL A 58 -1.88 10.31 16.08
C VAL A 58 -2.94 9.52 16.85
N SER A 59 -4.00 9.13 16.16
CA SER A 59 -5.13 8.38 16.71
C SER A 59 -5.37 7.08 15.93
N ALA A 60 -6.42 6.35 16.31
CA ALA A 60 -6.86 5.17 15.59
C ALA A 60 -7.06 5.46 14.09
N ILE A 61 -6.76 4.48 13.24
CA ILE A 61 -6.99 4.57 11.80
C ILE A 61 -8.50 4.73 11.58
N ALA A 62 -8.90 5.81 10.92
CA ALA A 62 -10.30 6.11 10.65
C ALA A 62 -10.81 5.45 9.35
N SER A 63 -9.92 5.22 8.39
CA SER A 63 -10.30 4.77 7.05
C SER A 63 -9.13 4.11 6.31
N GLU A 64 -9.51 3.27 5.34
CA GLU A 64 -8.65 2.84 4.23
C GLU A 64 -9.14 3.54 2.94
N ARG A 65 -8.33 3.51 1.88
CA ARG A 65 -8.59 4.18 0.59
C ARG A 65 -10.04 4.07 0.09
N PHE A 66 -10.71 2.93 0.31
CA PHE A 66 -12.10 2.70 -0.11
C PHE A 66 -13.04 2.25 1.01
N LEU A 67 -12.55 2.14 2.26
CA LEU A 67 -13.31 1.52 3.36
C LEU A 67 -13.38 2.44 4.57
N VAL A 68 -14.58 2.56 5.14
CA VAL A 68 -14.73 3.06 6.51
C VAL A 68 -14.41 1.90 7.44
N LEU A 69 -13.44 2.11 8.31
CA LEU A 69 -12.92 1.09 9.21
C LEU A 69 -13.57 1.25 10.59
N SER A 70 -13.76 0.13 11.29
CA SER A 70 -13.83 0.18 12.75
C SER A 70 -12.50 0.77 13.27
N PRO A 71 -12.51 1.87 14.03
CA PRO A 71 -11.28 2.51 14.45
C PRO A 71 -10.39 1.56 15.24
N SER A 72 -9.12 1.45 14.85
CA SER A 72 -8.12 0.62 15.52
C SER A 72 -6.77 1.33 15.60
N GLY A 73 -6.04 1.15 16.71
CA GLY A 73 -4.78 1.85 16.99
C GLY A 73 -4.95 3.07 17.92
N PRO A 74 -3.98 3.99 17.97
CA PRO A 74 -2.74 4.02 17.17
C PRO A 74 -1.80 2.85 17.50
N PHE A 75 -0.83 2.57 16.63
CA PHE A 75 0.06 1.42 16.75
C PHE A 75 1.51 1.84 16.94
N ASN A 76 2.21 1.19 17.86
CA ASN A 76 3.62 1.48 18.15
C ASN A 76 4.60 0.61 17.34
N THR A 77 4.08 -0.37 16.57
CA THR A 77 4.90 -1.24 15.73
C THR A 77 4.26 -1.45 14.35
N SER A 78 5.08 -1.63 13.31
CA SER A 78 4.62 -2.04 11.98
C SER A 78 3.90 -3.39 12.01
N MET A 79 4.34 -4.31 12.88
CA MET A 79 3.70 -5.62 13.06
C MET A 79 2.23 -5.46 13.47
N ASP A 80 1.95 -4.66 14.51
CA ASP A 80 0.58 -4.47 14.99
C ASP A 80 -0.27 -3.73 13.95
N TYR A 81 0.31 -2.74 13.29
CA TYR A 81 -0.33 -1.97 12.22
C TYR A 81 -0.74 -2.86 11.03
N TYR A 82 0.18 -3.66 10.48
CA TYR A 82 -0.09 -4.58 9.38
C TYR A 82 -1.02 -5.72 9.78
N THR A 83 -0.91 -6.20 11.03
CA THR A 83 -1.85 -7.20 11.58
C THR A 83 -3.26 -6.65 11.61
N SER A 84 -3.44 -5.41 12.09
CA SER A 84 -4.75 -4.75 12.15
C SER A 84 -5.39 -4.63 10.76
N PHE A 85 -4.62 -4.24 9.74
CA PHE A 85 -5.11 -4.17 8.36
C PHE A 85 -5.69 -5.50 7.87
N VAL A 86 -4.95 -6.60 8.07
CA VAL A 86 -5.39 -7.92 7.59
C VAL A 86 -6.57 -8.44 8.40
N GLU A 87 -6.53 -8.33 9.72
CA GLU A 87 -7.62 -8.76 10.61
C GLU A 87 -8.92 -8.03 10.30
N GLN A 88 -8.84 -6.73 10.01
CA GLN A 88 -10.00 -5.94 9.68
C GLN A 88 -10.64 -6.36 8.35
N ASN A 89 -9.83 -6.58 7.31
CA ASN A 89 -10.33 -7.13 6.04
C ASN A 89 -10.96 -8.52 6.26
N MET A 90 -10.31 -9.40 7.02
CA MET A 90 -10.83 -10.73 7.33
C MET A 90 -12.16 -10.67 8.10
N ALA A 91 -12.33 -9.72 9.02
CA ALA A 91 -13.58 -9.50 9.74
C ALA A 91 -14.70 -9.02 8.79
N LEU A 92 -14.43 -8.03 7.95
CA LEU A 92 -15.40 -7.52 6.97
C LEU A 92 -15.82 -8.59 5.95
N ILE A 93 -14.88 -9.45 5.53
CA ILE A 93 -15.19 -10.62 4.68
C ILE A 93 -16.09 -11.61 5.42
N SER A 94 -15.76 -11.91 6.69
CA SER A 94 -16.53 -12.85 7.52
C SER A 94 -17.98 -12.39 7.70
N ASP A 95 -18.19 -11.09 7.84
CA ASP A 95 -19.51 -10.49 7.96
C ASP A 95 -20.28 -10.44 6.63
N GLY A 96 -19.60 -10.65 5.50
CA GLY A 96 -20.14 -10.58 4.15
C GLY A 96 -20.16 -9.17 3.54
N GLN A 97 -19.41 -8.23 4.12
CA GLN A 97 -19.34 -6.83 3.65
C GLN A 97 -18.36 -6.66 2.48
N LEU A 98 -17.34 -7.52 2.37
CA LEU A 98 -16.38 -7.50 1.27
C LEU A 98 -16.36 -8.84 0.53
N PHE A 99 -16.12 -8.76 -0.78
CA PHE A 99 -15.94 -9.91 -1.67
C PHE A 99 -17.07 -10.94 -1.60
N ALA A 100 -18.32 -10.47 -1.48
CA ALA A 100 -19.50 -11.32 -1.25
C ALA A 100 -19.71 -12.40 -2.34
N LEU A 101 -19.14 -12.23 -3.53
CA LEU A 101 -19.19 -13.23 -4.61
C LEU A 101 -18.19 -14.38 -4.44
N PHE A 102 -17.10 -14.19 -3.68
CA PHE A 102 -16.04 -15.18 -3.44
C PHE A 102 -15.40 -15.04 -2.04
N PRO A 103 -16.20 -15.00 -0.96
CA PRO A 103 -15.69 -14.60 0.36
C PRO A 103 -14.68 -15.61 0.93
N VAL A 104 -14.85 -16.91 0.66
CA VAL A 104 -13.87 -17.94 1.05
C VAL A 104 -12.51 -17.66 0.40
N ASN A 105 -12.48 -17.47 -0.91
CA ASN A 105 -11.24 -17.25 -1.65
C ASN A 105 -10.53 -15.97 -1.18
N ALA A 106 -11.28 -14.88 -1.01
CA ALA A 106 -10.74 -13.63 -0.47
C ALA A 106 -10.18 -13.84 0.96
N TYR A 107 -10.93 -14.51 1.83
CA TYR A 107 -10.49 -14.80 3.21
C TYR A 107 -9.16 -15.58 3.22
N LEU A 108 -9.02 -16.59 2.36
CA LEU A 108 -7.78 -17.36 2.25
C LEU A 108 -6.60 -16.51 1.75
N VAL A 109 -6.83 -15.56 0.85
CA VAL A 109 -5.78 -14.62 0.41
C VAL A 109 -5.32 -13.74 1.58
N PHE A 110 -6.25 -13.19 2.36
CA PHE A 110 -5.89 -12.40 3.54
C PHE A 110 -5.25 -13.27 4.65
N ALA A 111 -5.68 -14.52 4.83
CA ALA A 111 -5.01 -15.47 5.72
C ALA A 111 -3.57 -15.76 5.27
N TYR A 112 -3.35 -15.85 3.95
CA TYR A 112 -2.00 -15.94 3.37
C TYR A 112 -1.19 -14.68 3.66
N LEU A 113 -1.72 -13.47 3.40
CA LEU A 113 -1.03 -12.21 3.71
C LEU A 113 -0.68 -12.11 5.21
N LYS A 114 -1.59 -12.54 6.10
CA LYS A 114 -1.35 -12.63 7.54
C LYS A 114 -0.13 -13.51 7.86
N SER A 115 0.02 -14.62 7.15
CA SER A 115 1.19 -15.51 7.32
C SER A 115 2.51 -14.89 6.84
N GLN A 116 2.46 -13.82 6.03
CA GLN A 116 3.65 -13.13 5.52
C GLN A 116 4.08 -11.93 6.37
N LEU A 117 3.35 -11.55 7.43
CA LEU A 117 3.62 -10.33 8.22
C LEU A 117 5.06 -10.24 8.76
N GLN A 118 5.63 -11.37 9.19
CA GLN A 118 7.03 -11.44 9.67
C GLN A 118 8.06 -11.10 8.60
N THR A 119 7.69 -11.20 7.32
CA THR A 119 8.56 -10.85 6.19
C THR A 119 8.47 -9.35 5.81
N LEU A 120 7.44 -8.66 6.32
CA LEU A 120 7.14 -7.26 6.03
C LEU A 120 7.54 -6.31 7.16
N ALA A 121 7.36 -6.74 8.41
CA ALA A 121 7.66 -5.91 9.57
C ALA A 121 9.15 -5.59 9.66
N ALA A 122 9.46 -4.38 10.12
CA ALA A 122 10.83 -3.92 10.28
C ALA A 122 11.59 -4.88 11.20
N LYS A 123 12.71 -5.44 10.72
CA LYS A 123 13.59 -6.22 11.60
C LYS A 123 14.31 -5.24 12.53
N PRO A 124 14.27 -5.43 13.86
CA PRO A 124 15.06 -4.60 14.75
C PRO A 124 16.53 -4.69 14.35
N LYS A 125 17.16 -3.54 14.07
CA LYS A 125 18.61 -3.51 13.83
C LYS A 125 19.28 -4.04 15.08
N HIS A 126 19.95 -5.19 14.96
CA HIS A 126 20.79 -5.73 16.02
C HIS A 126 21.77 -4.63 16.47
N ASN A 127 21.65 -4.22 17.75
CA ASN A 127 22.55 -3.35 18.54
C ASN A 127 22.00 -2.00 19.06
N SER A 128 20.69 -1.80 19.15
CA SER A 128 20.16 -0.69 19.97
C SER A 128 18.98 -1.16 20.82
N LEU A 129 19.19 -1.19 22.13
CA LEU A 129 18.20 -1.63 23.13
C LEU A 129 16.97 -0.70 23.25
N GLU A 130 16.90 0.43 22.52
CA GLU A 130 15.87 1.46 22.73
C GLU A 130 15.53 2.31 21.49
N VAL A 131 15.50 1.76 20.26
CA VAL A 131 14.94 2.54 19.13
C VAL A 131 13.50 2.12 18.91
N THR A 132 12.58 2.93 19.48
CA THR A 132 11.16 2.89 19.12
C THR A 132 11.02 3.09 17.60
N GLU A 133 10.19 2.28 16.97
CA GLU A 133 9.91 2.40 15.54
C GLU A 133 9.36 3.81 15.22
N GLN A 134 9.78 4.36 14.08
CA GLN A 134 9.33 5.65 13.61
C GLN A 134 8.36 5.48 12.44
N PHE A 135 7.40 6.38 12.37
CA PHE A 135 6.33 6.38 11.38
C PHE A 135 6.33 7.71 10.63
N TYR A 136 5.78 7.73 9.42
CA TYR A 136 5.87 8.86 8.52
C TYR A 136 4.55 9.10 7.81
N LEU A 137 4.27 10.35 7.47
CA LEU A 137 3.04 10.71 6.78
C LEU A 137 3.00 10.11 5.37
N LYS A 138 1.90 9.44 5.04
CA LYS A 138 1.61 8.94 3.68
C LYS A 138 0.20 9.38 3.25
N HIS A 139 0.07 9.77 1.99
CA HIS A 139 -1.22 10.16 1.38
C HIS A 139 -2.21 8.98 1.24
N VAL A 140 -1.67 7.77 1.10
CA VAL A 140 -2.34 6.47 0.90
C VAL A 140 -3.24 6.32 -0.32
N ASP A 141 -3.85 7.39 -0.86
CA ASP A 141 -4.43 7.41 -2.20
C ASP A 141 -3.45 8.02 -3.22
N ASP A 142 -2.25 7.45 -3.29
CA ASP A 142 -1.10 8.05 -3.95
C ASP A 142 -0.99 7.72 -5.45
N LYS A 143 -2.11 7.72 -6.20
CA LYS A 143 -2.18 7.33 -7.64
C LYS A 143 -1.58 8.35 -8.62
N GLY A 144 -1.20 9.52 -8.12
CA GLY A 144 -0.57 10.61 -8.87
C GLY A 144 -1.47 11.82 -9.15
N ASP A 145 -2.79 11.64 -9.21
CA ASP A 145 -3.79 12.69 -9.42
C ASP A 145 -3.93 13.67 -8.23
N HIS A 146 -3.57 13.23 -7.03
CA HIS A 146 -3.39 14.09 -5.84
C HIS A 146 -2.26 15.14 -6.00
N LEU A 147 -1.38 15.03 -7.01
CA LEU A 147 -0.31 16.00 -7.26
C LEU A 147 -0.82 17.13 -8.16
N MET A 148 -0.70 18.38 -7.70
CA MET A 148 -0.96 19.56 -8.51
C MET A 148 0.32 20.05 -9.18
N VAL A 149 0.26 20.32 -10.48
CA VAL A 149 1.41 20.77 -11.28
C VAL A 149 1.14 22.05 -12.05
N ASP A 150 2.20 22.82 -12.29
CA ASP A 150 2.19 23.94 -13.25
C ASP A 150 2.41 23.47 -14.70
N ASP A 151 2.50 24.43 -15.64
CA ASP A 151 2.64 24.15 -17.08
C ASP A 151 3.97 23.48 -17.44
N GLU A 152 4.96 23.53 -16.54
CA GLU A 152 6.29 22.95 -16.69
C GLU A 152 6.44 21.58 -15.99
N LEU A 153 5.39 21.10 -15.33
CA LEU A 153 5.34 19.90 -14.50
C LEU A 153 6.11 20.01 -13.17
N ASN A 154 6.25 21.22 -12.61
CA ASN A 154 6.67 21.36 -11.22
C ASN A 154 5.49 21.07 -10.30
N ILE A 155 5.71 20.29 -9.25
CA ILE A 155 4.68 20.05 -8.23
C ILE A 155 4.53 21.32 -7.40
N ILE A 156 3.32 21.90 -7.41
CA ILE A 156 2.99 23.15 -6.70
C ILE A 156 2.02 22.93 -5.54
N GLY A 157 1.52 21.71 -5.37
CA GLY A 157 0.59 21.36 -4.31
C GLY A 157 0.30 19.87 -4.26
N ILE A 158 -0.21 19.44 -3.11
CA ILE A 158 -0.71 18.07 -2.87
C ILE A 158 -2.08 18.25 -2.23
N ILE A 159 -3.11 17.64 -2.82
CA ILE A 159 -4.50 17.75 -2.37
C ILE A 159 -5.02 16.40 -1.88
N ASP A 160 -6.29 16.34 -1.45
CA ASP A 160 -7.02 15.11 -1.10
C ASP A 160 -6.49 14.29 0.10
N TRP A 161 -5.90 15.00 1.08
CA TRP A 161 -5.35 14.45 2.34
C TRP A 161 -6.33 13.73 3.28
N GLN A 162 -7.59 13.54 2.91
CA GLN A 162 -8.65 13.02 3.80
C GLN A 162 -8.38 11.61 4.35
N MET A 163 -7.54 10.81 3.68
CA MET A 163 -7.18 9.45 4.12
C MET A 163 -5.75 9.36 4.67
N ALA A 164 -5.01 10.47 4.70
CA ALA A 164 -3.60 10.46 5.06
C ALA A 164 -3.39 10.03 6.52
N ARG A 165 -2.29 9.32 6.74
CA ARG A 165 -1.99 8.71 8.03
C ARG A 165 -0.48 8.53 8.21
N ALA A 166 -0.07 8.40 9.46
CA ALA A 166 1.28 7.97 9.81
C ALA A 166 1.40 6.44 9.59
N VAL A 167 2.42 6.00 8.87
CA VAL A 167 2.66 4.60 8.50
C VAL A 167 4.15 4.23 8.65
N PRO A 168 4.52 2.94 8.67
CA PRO A 168 5.93 2.54 8.73
C PRO A 168 6.75 3.04 7.54
N ALA A 169 8.06 3.21 7.73
CA ALA A 169 8.97 3.76 6.72
C ALA A 169 8.92 3.03 5.37
N ASP A 170 8.90 1.70 5.39
CA ASP A 170 8.84 0.86 4.18
C ASP A 170 7.56 1.13 3.37
N GLU A 171 6.45 1.49 4.02
CA GLU A 171 5.20 1.84 3.33
C GLU A 171 5.21 3.30 2.86
N ALA A 172 5.69 4.23 3.71
CA ALA A 172 5.73 5.66 3.41
C ALA A 172 6.61 5.97 2.20
N PHE A 173 7.77 5.31 2.11
CA PHE A 173 8.82 5.62 1.13
C PHE A 173 9.12 4.50 0.15
N GLY A 174 8.42 3.37 0.25
CA GLY A 174 8.46 2.31 -0.75
C GLY A 174 7.70 2.67 -2.03
N PRO A 175 7.69 1.76 -3.01
CA PRO A 175 6.96 1.93 -4.27
C PRO A 175 5.46 2.29 -4.06
N SER A 176 5.01 3.42 -4.62
CA SER A 176 3.63 3.95 -4.50
C SER A 176 2.73 3.60 -5.69
N LEU A 177 1.45 3.96 -5.71
CA LEU A 177 0.66 3.79 -6.94
C LEU A 177 1.02 4.77 -8.05
N ALA A 178 1.54 5.95 -7.75
CA ALA A 178 1.93 6.93 -8.77
C ALA A 178 3.01 6.38 -9.71
N THR A 179 3.94 5.59 -9.18
CA THR A 179 5.01 4.95 -9.95
C THR A 179 4.64 3.55 -10.44
N ALA A 180 3.43 3.07 -10.16
CA ALA A 180 2.98 1.76 -10.61
C ALA A 180 2.52 1.77 -12.08
N GLU A 181 2.68 0.63 -12.76
CA GLU A 181 1.98 0.36 -14.01
C GLU A 181 0.68 -0.36 -13.69
N MET A 182 -0.44 0.37 -13.63
CA MET A 182 -1.73 -0.19 -13.19
C MET A 182 -2.18 -1.41 -14.01
N ALA A 183 -1.99 -1.37 -15.33
CA ALA A 183 -2.26 -2.53 -16.18
C ALA A 183 -1.41 -3.75 -15.78
N GLY A 184 -0.16 -3.54 -15.35
CA GLY A 184 0.68 -4.60 -14.82
C GLY A 184 0.20 -5.15 -13.49
N ILE A 185 -0.26 -4.28 -12.59
CA ILE A 185 -0.84 -4.70 -11.31
C ILE A 185 -2.03 -5.65 -11.57
N TYR A 186 -3.01 -5.20 -12.36
CA TYR A 186 -4.23 -5.98 -12.66
C TYR A 186 -3.95 -7.25 -13.45
N ASN A 187 -2.87 -7.32 -14.23
CA ASN A 187 -2.44 -8.53 -14.95
C ASN A 187 -1.50 -9.44 -14.15
N GLY A 188 -1.28 -9.17 -12.86
CA GLY A 188 -0.46 -9.99 -11.98
C GLY A 188 1.04 -9.95 -12.28
N MET A 189 1.51 -8.96 -13.06
CA MET A 189 2.94 -8.72 -13.25
C MET A 189 3.52 -8.16 -11.96
N SER A 190 4.49 -8.82 -11.34
CA SER A 190 5.13 -8.32 -10.10
C SER A 190 6.59 -7.97 -10.33
N SER A 191 6.90 -6.69 -10.23
CA SER A 191 8.25 -6.14 -10.35
C SER A 191 8.26 -4.66 -9.98
N LEU A 192 9.42 -4.16 -9.56
CA LEU A 192 9.67 -2.72 -9.55
C LEU A 192 9.57 -2.18 -10.97
N THR A 193 8.89 -1.05 -11.13
CA THR A 193 8.74 -0.40 -12.44
C THR A 193 9.97 0.43 -12.77
N VAL A 194 10.08 0.84 -14.04
CA VAL A 194 11.08 1.83 -14.44
C VAL A 194 10.91 3.17 -13.72
N HIS A 195 9.70 3.48 -13.24
CA HIS A 195 9.39 4.70 -12.49
C HIS A 195 9.84 4.61 -11.02
N ASP A 196 9.66 3.44 -10.39
CA ASP A 196 10.19 3.16 -9.05
C ASP A 196 11.71 3.39 -9.02
N LEU A 197 12.39 2.78 -10.00
CA LEU A 197 13.84 2.90 -10.14
C LEU A 197 14.27 4.33 -10.49
N ALA A 198 13.50 5.05 -11.31
CA ALA A 198 13.80 6.46 -11.62
C ALA A 198 13.70 7.36 -10.38
N LEU A 199 12.64 7.19 -9.58
CA LEU A 199 12.47 7.93 -8.34
C LEU A 199 13.57 7.60 -7.32
N ALA A 200 13.93 6.31 -7.17
CA ALA A 200 15.05 5.89 -6.34
C ALA A 200 16.39 6.55 -6.76
N ARG A 201 16.64 6.67 -8.08
CA ARG A 201 17.83 7.38 -8.58
C ARG A 201 17.85 8.86 -8.16
N PHE A 202 16.71 9.55 -8.23
CA PHE A 202 16.62 10.95 -7.78
C PHE A 202 16.82 11.10 -6.28
N LEU A 203 16.22 10.22 -5.47
CA LEU A 203 16.44 10.18 -4.02
C LEU A 203 17.93 10.01 -3.69
N LYS A 204 18.59 9.06 -4.35
CA LYS A 204 20.03 8.82 -4.17
C LYS A 204 20.88 10.02 -4.60
N ALA A 205 20.58 10.62 -5.75
CA ALA A 205 21.29 11.80 -6.27
C ALA A 205 21.15 13.02 -5.35
N LYS A 206 20.03 13.12 -4.62
CA LYS A 206 19.77 14.17 -3.62
C LYS A 206 20.31 13.85 -2.22
N GLY A 207 21.05 12.75 -2.06
CA GLY A 207 21.70 12.37 -0.80
C GLY A 207 20.83 11.51 0.14
N ALA A 208 19.61 11.14 -0.26
CA ALA A 208 18.70 10.32 0.54
C ALA A 208 18.82 8.83 0.16
N ALA A 209 20.02 8.27 0.36
CA ALA A 209 20.30 6.88 -0.01
C ALA A 209 19.39 5.87 0.73
N GLY A 210 19.05 6.12 2.01
CA GLY A 210 18.14 5.26 2.77
C GLY A 210 16.75 5.18 2.13
N LEU A 211 16.17 6.31 1.73
CA LEU A 211 14.89 6.35 1.02
C LEU A 211 14.99 5.68 -0.36
N ALA A 212 16.11 5.88 -1.07
CA ALA A 212 16.34 5.22 -2.36
C ALA A 212 16.35 3.70 -2.23
N ASP A 213 16.95 3.16 -1.15
CA ASP A 213 16.97 1.73 -0.88
C ASP A 213 15.54 1.22 -0.60
N LEU A 214 14.75 1.90 0.23
CA LEU A 214 13.33 1.55 0.48
C LEU A 214 12.51 1.51 -0.82
N MET A 215 12.64 2.55 -1.66
CA MET A 215 11.95 2.68 -2.95
C MET A 215 12.35 1.58 -3.96
N SER A 216 13.57 1.05 -3.88
CA SER A 216 14.12 0.12 -4.89
C SER A 216 14.34 -1.31 -4.39
N THR A 217 13.85 -1.65 -3.19
CA THR A 217 14.03 -3.01 -2.65
C THR A 217 13.00 -3.99 -3.23
N ASN A 218 11.71 -3.71 -3.07
CA ASN A 218 10.61 -4.58 -3.51
C ASN A 218 9.27 -3.84 -3.50
N GLU A 219 8.24 -4.40 -4.13
CA GLU A 219 6.88 -3.85 -4.15
C GLU A 219 5.89 -4.59 -3.23
N ARG A 220 6.36 -5.33 -2.22
CA ARG A 220 5.48 -6.18 -1.39
C ARG A 220 4.43 -5.38 -0.63
N LEU A 221 4.79 -4.24 -0.05
CA LEU A 221 3.82 -3.40 0.67
C LEU A 221 2.81 -2.76 -0.27
N ARG A 222 3.22 -2.38 -1.49
CA ARG A 222 2.28 -1.96 -2.54
C ARG A 222 1.25 -3.05 -2.81
N ARG A 223 1.68 -4.31 -2.98
CA ARG A 223 0.79 -5.45 -3.22
C ARG A 223 -0.09 -5.78 -2.03
N PHE A 224 0.49 -5.73 -0.83
CA PHE A 224 -0.19 -5.99 0.44
C PHE A 224 -1.36 -5.02 0.65
N PHE A 225 -1.14 -3.72 0.48
CA PHE A 225 -2.17 -2.70 0.68
C PHE A 225 -3.10 -2.49 -0.51
N PHE A 226 -2.61 -2.67 -1.74
CA PHE A 226 -3.50 -2.68 -2.91
C PHE A 226 -4.49 -3.84 -2.82
N GLY A 227 -4.02 -5.01 -2.39
CA GLY A 227 -4.86 -6.15 -2.07
C GLY A 227 -5.70 -6.62 -3.26
N LEU A 228 -7.00 -6.75 -3.04
CA LEU A 228 -7.98 -7.24 -4.01
C LEU A 228 -8.99 -6.13 -4.31
N ASP A 229 -9.58 -6.20 -5.51
CA ASP A 229 -10.61 -5.28 -5.96
C ASP A 229 -11.99 -5.93 -5.80
N VAL A 230 -12.91 -5.26 -5.10
CA VAL A 230 -14.24 -5.79 -4.75
C VAL A 230 -15.19 -5.84 -5.94
N ASP A 231 -14.90 -5.05 -6.98
CA ASP A 231 -15.77 -4.92 -8.16
C ASP A 231 -15.41 -5.91 -9.27
N LEU A 232 -14.35 -6.72 -9.09
CA LEU A 232 -13.90 -7.70 -10.07
C LEU A 232 -14.49 -9.10 -9.83
N PRO A 233 -14.78 -9.87 -10.89
CA PRO A 233 -15.04 -11.29 -10.78
C PRO A 233 -13.77 -12.06 -10.36
N TRP A 234 -13.94 -13.25 -9.78
CA TRP A 234 -12.84 -14.03 -9.23
C TRP A 234 -11.73 -14.34 -10.24
N GLU A 235 -12.08 -14.58 -11.51
CA GLU A 235 -11.11 -14.87 -12.57
C GLU A 235 -10.14 -13.70 -12.81
N GLU A 236 -10.63 -12.47 -12.73
CA GLU A 236 -9.81 -11.26 -12.83
C GLU A 236 -9.09 -10.98 -11.52
N THR A 237 -9.75 -11.15 -10.37
CA THR A 237 -9.13 -11.07 -9.04
C THR A 237 -7.95 -12.06 -8.91
N LEU A 238 -8.03 -13.23 -9.52
CA LEU A 238 -6.96 -14.22 -9.47
C LEU A 238 -5.65 -13.69 -10.08
N LEU A 239 -5.71 -12.78 -11.07
CA LEU A 239 -4.51 -12.13 -11.60
C LEU A 239 -3.85 -11.25 -10.54
N LEU A 240 -4.63 -10.52 -9.74
CA LEU A 240 -4.10 -9.77 -8.59
C LEU A 240 -3.44 -10.70 -7.56
N VAL A 241 -4.09 -11.83 -7.25
CA VAL A 241 -3.56 -12.84 -6.32
C VAL A 241 -2.22 -13.41 -6.82
N ARG A 242 -2.10 -13.67 -8.12
CA ARG A 242 -0.83 -14.13 -8.73
C ARG A 242 0.27 -13.09 -8.60
N GLY A 243 -0.06 -11.80 -8.74
CA GLY A 243 0.88 -10.70 -8.48
C GLY A 243 1.32 -10.64 -7.01
N ILE A 244 0.39 -10.86 -6.07
CA ILE A 244 0.71 -10.98 -4.64
C ILE A 244 1.67 -12.17 -4.42
N TRP A 245 1.33 -13.36 -4.91
CA TRP A 245 2.19 -14.54 -4.80
C TRP A 245 3.61 -14.28 -5.29
N ALA A 246 3.74 -13.72 -6.50
CA ALA A 246 5.03 -13.39 -7.08
C ALA A 246 5.85 -12.44 -6.20
N ALA A 247 5.23 -11.38 -5.65
CA ALA A 247 5.91 -10.43 -4.77
C ALA A 247 6.45 -11.08 -3.48
N PHE A 248 5.76 -12.11 -2.99
CA PHE A 248 6.15 -12.89 -1.81
C PHE A 248 6.93 -14.17 -2.15
N GLY A 249 7.36 -14.35 -3.40
CA GLY A 249 8.23 -15.45 -3.84
C GLY A 249 7.51 -16.78 -4.08
N VAL A 250 6.19 -16.80 -4.16
CA VAL A 250 5.39 -17.93 -4.64
C VAL A 250 5.29 -17.86 -6.17
N ASP A 251 5.34 -19.01 -6.84
CA ASP A 251 5.19 -19.06 -8.29
C ASP A 251 3.83 -18.48 -8.71
N LYS A 252 3.84 -17.49 -9.61
CA LYS A 252 2.62 -16.85 -10.15
C LYS A 252 1.74 -17.83 -10.92
N ASP A 253 2.31 -18.92 -11.42
CA ASP A 253 1.59 -19.94 -12.18
C ASP A 253 1.13 -21.11 -11.30
N THR A 254 1.21 -20.95 -9.96
CA THR A 254 0.62 -21.87 -8.99
C THR A 254 -0.85 -22.15 -9.33
N GLU A 255 -1.23 -23.43 -9.33
CA GLU A 255 -2.60 -23.86 -9.59
C GLU A 255 -3.52 -23.41 -8.45
N SER A 256 -4.45 -22.50 -8.75
CA SER A 256 -5.29 -21.84 -7.76
C SER A 256 -6.16 -22.81 -6.96
N ARG A 257 -6.64 -23.89 -7.58
CA ARG A 257 -7.47 -24.91 -6.93
C ARG A 257 -6.68 -25.69 -5.89
N THR A 258 -5.47 -26.13 -6.24
CA THR A 258 -4.57 -26.85 -5.33
C THR A 258 -4.17 -25.95 -4.17
N TRP A 259 -3.77 -24.70 -4.45
CA TRP A 259 -3.48 -23.71 -3.40
C TRP A 259 -4.66 -23.48 -2.46
N LYS A 260 -5.89 -23.41 -2.99
CA LYS A 260 -7.11 -23.25 -2.19
C LYS A 260 -7.33 -24.45 -1.26
N ILE A 261 -7.15 -25.68 -1.75
CA ILE A 261 -7.28 -26.89 -0.93
C ILE A 261 -6.26 -26.87 0.22
N ASP A 262 -5.00 -26.58 -0.07
CA ASP A 262 -3.94 -26.52 0.93
C ASP A 262 -4.23 -25.46 2.00
N MET A 263 -4.72 -24.29 1.57
CA MET A 263 -5.08 -23.21 2.49
C MET A 263 -6.32 -23.55 3.34
N LEU A 264 -7.31 -24.25 2.79
CA LEU A 264 -8.46 -24.75 3.57
C LEU A 264 -8.02 -25.76 4.63
N GLU A 265 -7.13 -26.69 4.29
CA GLU A 265 -6.61 -27.68 5.24
C GLU A 265 -5.80 -27.01 6.36
N LYS A 266 -4.87 -26.11 5.96
CA LYS A 266 -4.03 -25.34 6.89
C LYS A 266 -4.85 -24.51 7.89
N HIS A 267 -5.98 -23.98 7.45
CA HIS A 267 -6.88 -23.14 8.25
C HIS A 267 -8.14 -23.88 8.72
N SER A 268 -8.14 -25.21 8.72
CA SER A 268 -9.31 -26.04 9.07
C SER A 268 -9.86 -25.82 10.49
N GLN A 269 -9.07 -25.24 11.39
CA GLN A 269 -9.48 -24.91 12.77
C GLN A 269 -9.87 -23.43 12.96
N ASP A 270 -9.84 -22.62 11.89
CA ASP A 270 -10.27 -21.22 11.95
C ASP A 270 -11.81 -21.15 11.97
N GLU A 271 -12.36 -20.75 13.11
CA GLU A 271 -13.81 -20.63 13.31
C GLU A 271 -14.48 -19.60 12.39
N ARG A 272 -13.79 -18.51 12.01
CA ARG A 272 -14.34 -17.54 11.06
C ARG A 272 -14.40 -18.14 9.66
N LEU A 273 -13.38 -18.90 9.26
CA LEU A 273 -13.40 -19.61 7.98
C LEU A 273 -14.52 -20.65 7.92
N LYS A 274 -14.70 -21.43 9.00
CA LYS A 274 -15.84 -22.38 9.11
C LYS A 274 -17.18 -21.64 8.96
N HIS A 275 -17.35 -20.51 9.65
CA HIS A 275 -18.55 -19.69 9.53
C HIS A 275 -18.81 -19.20 8.10
N ILE A 276 -17.77 -18.72 7.40
CA ILE A 276 -17.88 -18.28 6.01
C ILE A 276 -18.28 -19.46 5.10
N LEU A 277 -17.67 -20.63 5.29
CA LEU A 277 -17.98 -21.84 4.52
C LEU A 277 -19.44 -22.28 4.72
N ASP A 278 -19.93 -22.27 5.96
CA ASP A 278 -21.31 -22.64 6.28
C ASP A 278 -22.31 -21.64 5.68
N ARG A 279 -21.98 -20.34 5.68
CA ARG A 279 -22.87 -19.27 5.23
C ARG A 279 -22.90 -19.09 3.71
N PHE A 280 -21.75 -19.18 3.06
CA PHE A 280 -21.58 -18.80 1.65
C PHE A 280 -21.20 -19.98 0.74
N GLY A 281 -20.89 -21.14 1.32
CA GLY A 281 -20.31 -22.27 0.60
C GLY A 281 -18.85 -22.02 0.21
N ALA A 282 -18.23 -23.01 -0.44
CA ALA A 282 -16.82 -22.94 -0.79
C ALA A 282 -16.47 -21.87 -1.85
N GLY A 283 -17.45 -21.39 -2.63
CA GLY A 283 -17.20 -20.49 -3.77
C GLY A 283 -16.40 -21.15 -4.91
N PRO A 284 -16.06 -20.36 -5.96
CA PRO A 284 -15.30 -20.84 -7.12
C PRO A 284 -13.88 -21.33 -6.74
#